data_AF-A0A166Y1A6-F1
#
_entry.id   AF-A0A166Y1A6-F1
#
_cell.length_a   1.000
_cell.length_b   1.000
_cell.length_c   1.000
_cell.angle_alpha   90.00
_cell.angle_beta   90.00
_cell.angle_gamma   90.00
#
_symmetry.space_group_name_H-M   'P 1'
#
loop_
_entity.id
_entity.type
_entity.pdbx_description
1 polymer ?
#
loop_
_entity_poly.entity_id
_entity_poly.type
_entity_poly.pdbx_seq_one_letter_code
_entity_poly.pdbx_strand_id
1 'polypeptide(L)'
;MILGPVSLLDCLAFVIFLAPQLLLHVGFFRTLAVAIKTLPFLVFELPTSLLHERCILHYNQRSPFVQRATFFEDVVIRCVRYAFANLPPHIGRVFLSKNVSRPFLRFRMLRHGYLSSPSHWSEYKQHGEHGFQGVWVIKDASKPPDIVIYYAHGGGFSMGSAYFYLEFLLSWHALLVQSGYQNPAIFALEYTLVPDKTYPTQVYETLRGYKHVLDRAGDPRKVVVAGDSAGGTLILTLLLELGHMNEARAFKERSDDSAVSEGESQEQLRKASESPLPGLCVLISPWSKLISNRHENSASDFLDRDTLWRYALQYAGTSHAYDKSASPGQCVDHRVWAEASPPCGFFVAYGSEEVFAPDIKDLIKVLVKSSEVESRCEEGGIHAWPVVDLFLSGNENKRLKGLRTLTSAIRKHIQ
;
A
#
# COMPACT_ATOMS: atom_id res chain seq x y z
N MET A 1 -5.64 -5.61 17.28
CA MET A 1 -5.92 -4.36 18.02
C MET A 1 -6.67 -3.43 17.09
N ILE A 2 -7.81 -2.86 17.50
CA ILE A 2 -8.56 -1.90 16.69
C ILE A 2 -8.74 -0.65 17.54
N LEU A 3 -8.15 0.48 17.11
CA LEU A 3 -8.15 1.74 17.88
C LEU A 3 -9.35 2.62 17.49
N GLY A 4 -9.68 3.63 18.31
CA GLY A 4 -10.69 4.66 18.07
C GLY A 4 -10.29 5.63 16.93
N PRO A 5 -11.20 6.49 16.42
CA PRO A 5 -10.88 7.38 15.30
C PRO A 5 -9.83 8.41 15.71
N VAL A 6 -9.12 8.99 14.75
CA VAL A 6 -8.24 10.14 15.00
C VAL A 6 -9.09 11.31 15.49
N SER A 7 -8.72 11.84 16.65
CA SER A 7 -9.32 13.02 17.26
C SER A 7 -8.38 14.23 17.19
N LEU A 8 -8.87 15.41 17.54
CA LEU A 8 -8.03 16.61 17.66
C LEU A 8 -6.86 16.43 18.64
N LEU A 9 -7.05 15.67 19.71
CA LEU A 9 -5.96 15.34 20.64
C LEU A 9 -4.87 14.50 19.96
N ASP A 10 -5.27 13.56 19.11
CA ASP A 10 -4.33 12.76 18.34
C ASP A 10 -3.56 13.64 17.33
N CYS A 11 -4.23 14.60 16.68
CA CYS A 11 -3.56 15.57 15.81
C CYS A 11 -2.50 16.40 16.58
N LEU A 12 -2.84 16.88 17.78
CA LEU A 12 -1.88 17.60 18.64
C LEU A 12 -0.69 16.72 19.04
N ALA A 13 -0.95 15.49 19.47
CA ALA A 13 0.10 14.53 19.81
C ALA A 13 0.99 14.22 18.59
N PHE A 14 0.41 14.06 17.41
CA PHE A 14 1.16 13.87 16.16
C PHE A 14 2.11 15.03 15.90
N VAL A 15 1.65 16.28 16.05
CA VAL A 15 2.50 17.48 15.89
C VAL A 15 3.65 17.50 16.91
N ILE A 16 3.42 17.09 18.15
CA ILE A 16 4.47 17.00 19.19
C ILE A 16 5.58 16.03 18.78
N PHE A 17 5.25 14.89 18.17
CA PHE A 17 6.26 13.94 17.68
C PHE A 17 6.90 14.37 16.37
N LEU A 18 6.15 15.07 15.52
CA LEU A 18 6.60 15.52 14.22
C LEU A 18 7.57 16.71 14.30
N ALA A 19 7.25 17.74 15.08
CA ALA A 19 7.98 19.01 15.08
C ALA A 19 9.48 18.84 15.39
N PRO A 20 9.91 18.06 16.41
CA PRO A 20 11.32 17.80 16.64
C PRO A 20 12.00 17.10 15.46
N GLN A 21 11.31 16.16 14.80
CA GLN A 21 11.86 15.42 13.66
C GLN A 21 12.04 16.31 12.43
N LEU A 22 11.13 17.26 12.20
CA LEU A 22 11.30 18.28 11.15
C LEU A 22 12.52 19.15 11.43
N LEU A 23 12.70 19.60 12.68
CA LEU A 23 13.87 20.40 13.05
C LEU A 23 15.19 19.64 12.88
N LEU A 24 15.22 18.36 13.24
CA LEU A 24 16.42 17.52 13.15
C LEU A 24 16.76 17.13 11.71
N HIS A 25 15.78 16.72 10.90
CA HIS A 25 16.03 16.15 9.57
C HIS A 25 15.91 17.16 8.43
N VAL A 26 15.12 18.22 8.60
CA VAL A 26 14.90 19.25 7.57
C VAL A 26 15.66 20.53 7.91
N GLY A 27 15.75 20.86 9.20
CA GLY A 27 16.38 22.08 9.71
C GLY A 27 15.37 23.20 9.95
N PHE A 28 15.70 24.09 10.90
CA PHE A 28 14.81 25.17 11.35
C PHE A 28 14.35 26.08 10.22
N PHE A 29 15.27 26.67 9.45
CA PHE A 29 14.93 27.66 8.41
C PHE A 29 14.06 27.07 7.29
N ARG A 30 14.36 25.84 6.86
CA ARG A 30 13.56 25.16 5.82
C ARG A 30 12.18 24.80 6.34
N THR A 31 12.09 24.31 7.57
CA THR A 31 10.81 24.03 8.24
C THR A 31 9.98 25.30 8.39
N LEU A 32 10.58 26.41 8.83
CA LEU A 32 9.93 27.71 8.95
C LEU A 32 9.45 28.23 7.59
N ALA A 33 10.28 28.12 6.54
CA ALA A 33 9.90 28.53 5.19
C ALA A 33 8.68 27.74 4.67
N VAL A 34 8.63 26.43 4.93
CA VAL A 34 7.46 25.59 4.60
C VAL A 34 6.23 25.99 5.41
N ALA A 35 6.40 26.28 6.71
CA ALA A 35 5.30 26.73 7.56
C ALA A 35 4.72 28.07 7.08
N ILE A 36 5.57 29.04 6.74
CA ILE A 36 5.17 30.33 6.18
C ILE A 36 4.43 30.15 4.85
N LYS A 37 4.92 29.27 3.96
CA LYS A 37 4.24 28.97 2.68
C LYS A 37 2.87 28.30 2.87
N THR A 38 2.73 27.49 3.92
CA THR A 38 1.48 26.79 4.25
C THR A 38 0.45 27.71 4.94
N LEU A 39 0.90 28.79 5.58
CA LEU A 39 0.05 29.65 6.41
C LEU A 39 -1.12 30.31 5.63
N PRO A 40 -0.94 30.86 4.41
CA PRO A 40 -2.05 31.41 3.64
C PRO A 40 -3.17 30.39 3.36
N PHE A 41 -2.79 29.14 3.08
CA PHE A 41 -3.76 28.07 2.89
C PHE A 41 -4.55 27.80 4.17
N LEU A 42 -3.87 27.65 5.31
CA LEU A 42 -4.53 27.34 6.59
C LEU A 42 -5.44 28.48 7.07
N VAL A 43 -5.05 29.73 6.87
CA VAL A 43 -5.75 30.91 7.40
C VAL A 43 -6.85 31.40 6.47
N PHE A 44 -6.67 31.31 5.16
CA PHE A 44 -7.60 31.88 4.18
C PHE A 44 -8.27 30.79 3.34
N GLU A 45 -7.50 30.05 2.52
CA GLU A 45 -8.07 29.14 1.51
C GLU A 45 -8.89 28.00 2.12
N LEU A 46 -8.41 27.39 3.20
CA LEU A 46 -9.09 26.30 3.88
C LEU A 46 -10.42 26.76 4.47
N PRO A 47 -10.50 27.81 5.33
CA PRO A 47 -11.77 28.32 5.82
C PRO A 47 -12.73 28.78 4.71
N THR A 48 -12.25 29.52 3.70
CA THR A 48 -13.13 30.02 2.63
C THR A 48 -13.69 28.91 1.78
N SER A 49 -12.86 27.91 1.43
CA SER A 49 -13.30 26.77 0.62
C SER A 49 -14.27 25.86 1.38
N LEU A 50 -14.07 25.66 2.69
CA LEU A 50 -15.00 24.95 3.56
C LEU A 50 -16.35 25.68 3.66
N LEU A 51 -16.32 27.00 3.90
CA LEU A 51 -17.54 27.82 3.98
C LEU A 51 -18.31 27.77 2.66
N HIS A 52 -17.61 27.94 1.54
CA HIS A 52 -18.23 27.89 0.22
C HIS A 52 -18.90 26.53 -0.04
N GLU A 53 -18.17 25.42 0.12
CA GLU A 53 -18.70 24.11 -0.25
C GLU A 53 -19.75 23.58 0.74
N ARG A 54 -19.61 23.86 2.05
CA ARG A 54 -20.54 23.33 3.07
C ARG A 54 -21.70 24.24 3.41
N CYS A 55 -21.55 25.56 3.25
CA CYS A 55 -22.58 26.53 3.63
C CYS A 55 -23.25 27.22 2.43
N ILE A 56 -22.54 27.42 1.31
CA ILE A 56 -23.07 28.14 0.14
C ILE A 56 -23.63 27.17 -0.91
N LEU A 57 -22.89 26.12 -1.27
CA LEU A 57 -23.32 25.17 -2.30
C LEU A 57 -24.47 24.27 -1.82
N HIS A 58 -25.45 24.07 -2.72
CA HIS A 58 -26.48 23.04 -2.55
C HIS A 58 -25.84 21.65 -2.51
N TYR A 59 -26.47 20.71 -1.80
CA TYR A 59 -25.92 19.35 -1.59
C TYR A 59 -25.46 18.67 -2.88
N ASN A 60 -26.26 18.74 -3.95
CA ASN A 60 -25.96 18.10 -5.24
C ASN A 60 -24.80 18.77 -6.02
N GLN A 61 -24.37 19.97 -5.62
CA GLN A 61 -23.26 20.70 -6.24
C GLN A 61 -21.93 20.48 -5.50
N ARG A 62 -21.96 19.84 -4.33
CA ARG A 62 -20.76 19.52 -3.54
C ARG A 62 -20.03 18.35 -4.17
N SER A 63 -18.71 18.26 -3.96
CA SER A 63 -17.95 17.08 -4.37
C SER A 63 -18.54 15.79 -3.77
N PRO A 64 -18.52 14.67 -4.50
CA PRO A 64 -19.02 13.38 -4.01
C PRO A 64 -18.45 12.96 -2.65
N PHE A 65 -17.18 13.29 -2.38
CA PHE A 65 -16.58 13.07 -1.06
C PHE A 65 -17.25 13.92 0.03
N VAL A 66 -17.39 15.24 -0.17
CA VAL A 66 -17.95 16.17 0.83
C VAL A 66 -19.42 15.85 1.14
N GLN A 67 -20.17 15.32 0.17
CA GLN A 67 -21.54 14.84 0.40
C GLN A 67 -21.62 13.74 1.48
N ARG A 68 -20.55 12.97 1.68
CA ARG A 68 -20.50 11.80 2.58
C ARG A 68 -19.55 11.98 3.77
N ALA A 69 -18.72 13.02 3.74
CA ALA A 69 -17.70 13.28 4.74
C ALA A 69 -18.23 14.11 5.91
N THR A 70 -17.81 13.75 7.12
CA THR A 70 -17.98 14.63 8.28
C THR A 70 -17.17 15.92 8.10
N PHE A 71 -17.48 16.96 8.89
CA PHE A 71 -16.70 18.20 8.84
C PHE A 71 -15.22 17.97 9.12
N PHE A 72 -14.91 17.12 10.11
CA PHE A 72 -13.53 16.77 10.47
C PHE A 72 -12.81 16.01 9.34
N GLU A 73 -13.48 15.01 8.72
CA GLU A 73 -12.93 14.27 7.57
C GLU A 73 -12.55 15.22 6.42
N ASP A 74 -13.43 16.17 6.09
CA ASP A 74 -13.19 17.13 5.01
C ASP A 74 -12.04 18.11 5.32
N VAL A 75 -11.95 18.63 6.55
CA VAL A 75 -10.81 19.45 6.98
C VAL A 75 -9.50 18.69 6.80
N VAL A 76 -9.43 17.44 7.27
CA VAL A 76 -8.21 16.64 7.18
C VAL A 76 -7.86 16.34 5.72
N ILE A 77 -8.82 15.93 4.89
CA ILE A 77 -8.57 15.61 3.48
C ILE A 77 -8.12 16.84 2.68
N ARG A 78 -8.67 18.04 2.94
CA ARG A 78 -8.15 19.27 2.33
C ARG A 78 -6.71 19.57 2.73
N CYS A 79 -6.37 19.37 4.01
CA CYS A 79 -4.99 19.52 4.47
C CYS A 79 -4.05 18.51 3.81
N VAL A 80 -4.47 17.24 3.67
CA VAL A 80 -3.69 16.20 2.98
C VAL A 80 -3.53 16.53 1.50
N ARG A 81 -4.58 16.98 0.81
CA ARG A 81 -4.54 17.42 -0.58
C ARG A 81 -3.53 18.55 -0.78
N TYR A 82 -3.63 19.59 0.06
CA TYR A 82 -2.67 20.70 0.01
C TYR A 82 -1.25 20.21 0.26
N ALA A 83 -1.07 19.36 1.28
CA ALA A 83 0.22 18.82 1.64
C ALA A 83 0.84 18.02 0.47
N PHE A 84 0.05 17.18 -0.19
CA PHE A 84 0.52 16.35 -1.29
C PHE A 84 0.91 17.20 -2.51
N ALA A 85 0.10 18.20 -2.87
CA ALA A 85 0.38 19.05 -4.03
C ALA A 85 1.55 20.04 -3.81
N ASN A 86 1.71 20.56 -2.60
CA ASN A 86 2.57 21.73 -2.35
C ASN A 86 3.81 21.45 -1.49
N LEU A 87 3.81 20.41 -0.65
CA LEU A 87 4.96 20.14 0.21
C LEU A 87 6.05 19.38 -0.53
N PRO A 88 7.32 19.72 -0.32
CA PRO A 88 8.42 18.93 -0.83
C PRO A 88 8.37 17.48 -0.28
N PRO A 89 8.66 16.46 -1.10
CA PRO A 89 8.58 15.06 -0.66
C PRO A 89 9.47 14.72 0.54
N HIS A 90 10.61 15.38 0.73
CA HIS A 90 11.46 15.17 1.91
C HIS A 90 10.78 15.58 3.22
N ILE A 91 9.80 16.51 3.19
CA ILE A 91 8.94 16.81 4.34
C ILE A 91 7.99 15.64 4.59
N GLY A 92 7.32 15.16 3.54
CA GLY A 92 6.43 14.00 3.60
C GLY A 92 7.12 12.75 4.14
N ARG A 93 8.40 12.54 3.80
CA ARG A 93 9.24 11.45 4.36
C ARG A 93 9.31 11.51 5.87
N VAL A 94 9.48 12.69 6.47
CA VAL A 94 9.55 12.83 7.93
C VAL A 94 8.18 12.56 8.56
N PHE A 95 7.10 13.09 7.98
CA PHE A 95 5.72 12.87 8.44
C PHE A 95 5.37 11.38 8.56
N LEU A 96 5.77 10.59 7.57
CA LEU A 96 5.44 9.17 7.48
C LEU A 96 6.58 8.26 7.96
N SER A 97 7.58 8.81 8.66
CA SER A 97 8.76 8.06 9.12
C SER A 97 8.50 7.26 10.39
N LYS A 98 9.31 6.21 10.59
CA LYS A 98 9.40 5.45 11.84
C LYS A 98 9.47 6.33 13.09
N ASN A 99 10.28 7.39 13.06
CA ASN A 99 10.54 8.24 14.22
C ASN A 99 9.31 9.05 14.66
N VAL A 100 8.34 9.26 13.77
CA VAL A 100 7.06 9.91 14.09
C VAL A 100 5.97 8.85 14.32
N SER A 101 5.84 7.88 13.42
CA SER A 101 4.74 6.92 13.45
C SER A 101 4.79 5.98 14.65
N ARG A 102 5.98 5.52 15.07
CA ARG A 102 6.13 4.61 16.20
C ARG A 102 5.73 5.22 17.54
N PRO A 103 6.23 6.41 17.96
CA PRO A 103 5.76 7.04 19.20
C PRO A 103 4.30 7.48 19.11
N PHE A 104 3.83 7.93 17.93
CA PHE A 104 2.43 8.27 17.74
C PHE A 104 1.49 7.06 17.93
N LEU A 105 1.83 5.91 17.36
CA LEU A 105 1.08 4.67 17.58
C LEU A 105 1.06 4.28 19.06
N ARG A 106 2.21 4.37 19.76
CA ARG A 106 2.27 4.10 21.21
C ARG A 106 1.37 5.03 22.01
N PHE A 107 1.36 6.33 21.68
CA PHE A 107 0.44 7.29 22.28
C PHE A 107 -1.03 6.87 22.06
N ARG A 108 -1.40 6.54 20.82
CA ARG A 108 -2.76 6.10 20.50
C ARG A 108 -3.12 4.80 21.23
N MET A 109 -2.22 3.84 21.32
CA MET A 109 -2.42 2.61 22.09
C MET A 109 -2.72 2.90 23.56
N LEU A 110 -1.89 3.71 24.21
CA LEU A 110 -2.07 4.08 25.62
C LEU A 110 -3.39 4.82 25.86
N ARG A 111 -3.74 5.76 24.97
CA ARG A 111 -5.02 6.48 25.01
C ARG A 111 -6.24 5.56 24.92
N HIS A 112 -6.10 4.38 24.31
CA HIS A 112 -7.15 3.38 24.19
C HIS A 112 -6.98 2.20 25.17
N GLY A 113 -6.16 2.36 26.22
CA GLY A 113 -6.00 1.37 27.29
C GLY A 113 -5.04 0.23 26.98
N TYR A 114 -4.27 0.29 25.88
CA TYR A 114 -3.28 -0.72 25.53
C TYR A 114 -1.88 -0.33 26.02
N LEU A 115 -1.40 -0.99 27.08
CA LEU A 115 -0.01 -0.88 27.56
C LEU A 115 0.98 -1.57 26.62
N SER A 116 0.55 -2.65 25.97
CA SER A 116 1.30 -3.41 24.97
C SER A 116 0.37 -3.83 23.83
N SER A 117 0.95 -4.14 22.67
CA SER A 117 0.17 -4.63 21.53
C SER A 117 -0.28 -6.06 21.82
N PRO A 118 -1.57 -6.39 21.65
CA PRO A 118 -2.07 -7.77 21.75
C PRO A 118 -1.45 -8.73 20.72
N SER A 119 -0.88 -8.19 19.64
CA SER A 119 -0.16 -8.95 18.62
C SER A 119 1.31 -8.55 18.65
N HIS A 120 2.19 -9.55 18.64
CA HIS A 120 3.62 -9.30 18.62
C HIS A 120 4.00 -8.72 17.27
N TRP A 121 4.84 -7.69 17.28
CA TRP A 121 5.45 -7.18 16.08
C TRP A 121 6.95 -7.00 16.27
N SER A 122 7.72 -7.36 15.25
CA SER A 122 9.17 -7.32 15.29
C SER A 122 9.75 -6.83 13.98
N GLU A 123 10.81 -6.04 14.10
CA GLU A 123 11.57 -5.56 12.96
C GLU A 123 12.42 -6.73 12.42
N TYR A 124 12.41 -6.88 11.10
CA TYR A 124 13.31 -7.75 10.38
C TYR A 124 14.28 -6.91 9.57
N LYS A 125 15.56 -7.25 9.64
CA LYS A 125 16.61 -6.61 8.87
C LYS A 125 17.62 -7.65 8.42
N GLN A 126 17.70 -7.83 7.11
CA GLN A 126 18.79 -8.57 6.50
C GLN A 126 19.92 -7.58 6.19
N HIS A 127 21.14 -7.89 6.64
CA HIS A 127 22.33 -7.11 6.35
C HIS A 127 22.99 -7.56 5.03
N GLY A 128 23.80 -6.68 4.44
CA GLY A 128 24.55 -6.94 3.22
C GLY A 128 24.18 -6.02 2.06
N GLU A 129 24.89 -6.14 0.94
CA GLU A 129 24.69 -5.36 -0.29
C GLU A 129 23.27 -5.54 -0.86
N HIS A 130 22.72 -6.74 -0.70
CA HIS A 130 21.34 -7.08 -1.01
C HIS A 130 20.54 -7.37 0.27
N GLY A 131 20.67 -6.50 1.27
CA GLY A 131 19.81 -6.49 2.46
C GLY A 131 18.45 -5.85 2.20
N PHE A 132 17.40 -6.30 2.90
CA PHE A 132 16.07 -5.67 2.90
C PHE A 132 15.54 -5.61 4.33
N GLN A 133 14.50 -4.80 4.53
CA GLN A 133 13.91 -4.55 5.85
C GLN A 133 12.40 -4.74 5.81
N GLY A 134 11.81 -5.00 6.98
CA GLY A 134 10.37 -5.05 7.12
C GLY A 134 9.93 -5.27 8.55
N VAL A 135 8.63 -5.40 8.74
CA VAL A 135 7.99 -5.58 10.04
C VAL A 135 7.08 -6.79 9.99
N TRP A 136 7.33 -7.75 10.87
CA TRP A 136 6.40 -8.84 11.14
C TRP A 136 5.34 -8.38 12.14
N VAL A 137 4.09 -8.76 11.90
CA VAL A 137 2.99 -8.77 12.86
C VAL A 137 2.47 -10.19 12.90
N ILE A 138 2.55 -10.85 14.05
CA ILE A 138 2.11 -12.24 14.23
C ILE A 138 1.52 -12.44 15.62
N LYS A 139 0.50 -13.27 15.71
CA LYS A 139 -0.13 -13.62 17.00
C LYS A 139 0.80 -14.48 17.86
N ASP A 140 1.33 -15.56 17.30
CA ASP A 140 2.26 -16.49 17.96
C ASP A 140 3.47 -16.77 17.05
N ALA A 141 4.60 -16.14 17.38
CA ALA A 141 5.84 -16.26 16.59
C ALA A 141 6.44 -17.67 16.62
N SER A 142 6.06 -18.51 17.59
CA SER A 142 6.58 -19.88 17.75
C SER A 142 5.94 -20.91 16.83
N LYS A 143 4.79 -20.57 16.22
CA LYS A 143 4.02 -21.48 15.36
C LYS A 143 4.07 -21.04 13.90
N PRO A 144 3.98 -21.96 12.93
CA PRO A 144 3.76 -21.58 11.53
C PRO A 144 2.46 -20.77 11.40
N PRO A 145 2.45 -19.72 10.56
CA PRO A 145 1.22 -19.01 10.25
C PRO A 145 0.32 -19.88 9.36
N ASP A 146 -0.99 -19.77 9.58
CA ASP A 146 -2.00 -20.41 8.71
C ASP A 146 -2.28 -19.57 7.46
N ILE A 147 -2.04 -18.27 7.52
CA ILE A 147 -2.03 -17.34 6.38
C ILE A 147 -0.99 -16.24 6.59
N VAL A 148 -0.35 -15.79 5.51
CA VAL A 148 0.59 -14.66 5.56
C VAL A 148 0.23 -13.60 4.53
N ILE A 149 -0.01 -12.37 5.00
CA ILE A 149 -0.11 -11.20 4.12
C ILE A 149 1.28 -10.61 3.93
N TYR A 150 1.80 -10.62 2.71
CA TYR A 150 2.98 -9.86 2.32
C TYR A 150 2.56 -8.48 1.81
N TYR A 151 2.82 -7.43 2.59
CA TYR A 151 2.31 -6.09 2.32
C TYR A 151 3.41 -5.11 1.85
N ALA A 152 3.20 -4.45 0.72
CA ALA A 152 4.01 -3.32 0.26
C ALA A 152 3.21 -2.02 0.42
N HIS A 153 3.77 -1.04 1.14
CA HIS A 153 3.07 0.19 1.46
C HIS A 153 3.09 1.23 0.32
N GLY A 154 2.10 2.12 0.31
CA GLY A 154 2.02 3.28 -0.58
C GLY A 154 2.93 4.44 -0.16
N GLY A 155 2.73 5.60 -0.79
CA GLY A 155 3.55 6.81 -0.58
C GLY A 155 4.40 7.23 -1.79
N GLY A 156 3.98 6.84 -3.00
CA GLY A 156 4.59 7.33 -4.24
C GLY A 156 6.08 7.02 -4.39
N PHE A 157 6.56 5.92 -3.81
CA PHE A 157 7.98 5.54 -3.72
C PHE A 157 8.90 6.51 -2.97
N SER A 158 8.43 7.72 -2.67
CA SER A 158 9.23 8.79 -2.09
C SER A 158 8.96 8.97 -0.60
N MET A 159 7.85 8.48 -0.08
CA MET A 159 7.46 8.59 1.32
C MET A 159 6.70 7.31 1.76
N GLY A 160 6.27 7.27 3.02
CA GLY A 160 5.67 6.09 3.62
C GLY A 160 6.67 5.26 4.42
N SER A 161 6.15 4.40 5.29
CA SER A 161 6.91 3.37 5.98
C SER A 161 5.96 2.28 6.48
N ALA A 162 6.45 1.06 6.68
CA ALA A 162 5.73 -0.01 7.35
C ALA A 162 5.24 0.42 8.75
N TYR A 163 5.95 1.36 9.40
CA TYR A 163 5.57 1.91 10.71
C TYR A 163 4.36 2.84 10.64
N PHE A 164 4.22 3.64 9.57
CA PHE A 164 3.01 4.45 9.35
C PHE A 164 1.78 3.57 9.14
N TYR A 165 1.93 2.47 8.40
CA TYR A 165 0.86 1.51 8.16
C TYR A 165 0.61 0.55 9.34
N LEU A 166 1.43 0.58 10.39
CA LEU A 166 1.38 -0.44 11.44
C LEU A 166 0.03 -0.49 12.18
N GLU A 167 -0.63 0.65 12.40
CA GLU A 167 -1.99 0.66 12.97
C GLU A 167 -3.01 -0.03 12.05
N PHE A 168 -2.92 0.23 10.75
CA PHE A 168 -3.74 -0.40 9.73
C PHE A 168 -3.53 -1.91 9.70
N LEU A 169 -2.27 -2.34 9.70
CA LEU A 169 -1.90 -3.75 9.66
C LEU A 169 -2.27 -4.48 10.97
N LEU A 170 -2.13 -3.86 12.14
CA LEU A 170 -2.57 -4.42 13.42
C LEU A 170 -4.10 -4.55 13.52
N SER A 171 -4.83 -3.65 12.87
CA SER A 171 -6.29 -3.71 12.76
C SER A 171 -6.72 -4.79 11.79
N TRP A 172 -6.03 -4.91 10.64
CA TRP A 172 -6.27 -5.97 9.67
C TRP A 172 -5.98 -7.36 10.27
N HIS A 173 -4.85 -7.51 10.94
CA HIS A 173 -4.48 -8.73 11.67
C HIS A 173 -5.55 -9.11 12.71
N ALA A 174 -6.08 -8.13 13.45
CA ALA A 174 -7.16 -8.39 14.40
C ALA A 174 -8.41 -8.97 13.72
N LEU A 175 -8.79 -8.42 12.56
CA LEU A 175 -9.94 -8.87 11.80
C LEU A 175 -9.72 -10.24 11.17
N LEU A 176 -8.49 -10.57 10.75
CA LEU A 176 -8.15 -11.94 10.32
C LEU A 176 -8.37 -12.93 11.45
N VAL A 177 -7.89 -12.63 12.67
CA VAL A 177 -8.14 -13.47 13.84
C VAL A 177 -9.64 -13.61 14.12
N GLN A 178 -10.38 -12.50 14.11
CA GLN A 178 -11.84 -12.51 14.32
C GLN A 178 -12.60 -13.29 13.24
N SER A 179 -12.05 -13.36 12.02
CA SER A 179 -12.64 -14.10 10.89
C SER A 179 -12.38 -15.61 10.90
N GLY A 180 -11.59 -16.11 11.86
CA GLY A 180 -11.38 -17.54 12.08
C GLY A 180 -9.93 -18.02 11.91
N TYR A 181 -9.01 -17.20 11.41
CA TYR A 181 -7.60 -17.57 11.35
C TYR A 181 -7.01 -17.68 12.76
N GLN A 182 -6.35 -18.80 13.03
CA GLN A 182 -5.79 -19.14 14.32
C GLN A 182 -4.47 -18.42 14.58
N ASN A 183 -3.61 -18.28 13.57
CA ASN A 183 -2.31 -17.62 13.66
C ASN A 183 -1.95 -16.84 12.37
N PRO A 184 -2.76 -15.85 11.96
CA PRO A 184 -2.44 -15.06 10.79
C PRO A 184 -1.16 -14.26 11.03
N ALA A 185 -0.39 -14.02 9.98
CA ALA A 185 0.77 -13.15 10.01
C ALA A 185 0.70 -12.10 8.90
N ILE A 186 1.35 -10.96 9.15
CA ILE A 186 1.56 -9.91 8.16
C ILE A 186 3.04 -9.57 8.16
N PHE A 187 3.65 -9.56 6.98
CA PHE A 187 4.98 -9.01 6.78
C PHE A 187 4.88 -7.76 5.93
N ALA A 188 5.15 -6.60 6.52
CA ALA A 188 5.16 -5.33 5.81
C ALA A 188 6.59 -4.99 5.38
N LEU A 189 6.81 -4.89 4.07
CA LEU A 189 8.09 -4.51 3.48
C LEU A 189 8.39 -3.04 3.81
N GLU A 190 9.58 -2.77 4.34
CA GLU A 190 10.16 -1.43 4.46
C GLU A 190 11.16 -1.27 3.30
N TYR A 191 10.64 -0.96 2.11
CA TYR A 191 11.47 -0.79 0.92
C TYR A 191 12.14 0.58 0.90
N THR A 192 13.26 0.66 0.21
CA THR A 192 14.05 1.89 0.11
C THR A 192 13.31 2.92 -0.75
N LEU A 193 13.28 4.16 -0.29
CA LEU A 193 12.56 5.24 -0.96
C LEU A 193 13.47 6.05 -1.89
N VAL A 194 12.88 6.74 -2.86
CA VAL A 194 13.58 7.78 -3.62
C VAL A 194 13.85 9.01 -2.74
N PRO A 195 14.95 9.76 -2.97
CA PRO A 195 15.98 9.54 -4.00
C PRO A 195 17.13 8.60 -3.56
N ASP A 196 17.04 7.96 -2.38
CA ASP A 196 18.15 7.18 -1.82
C ASP A 196 18.50 5.99 -2.73
N LYS A 197 17.47 5.32 -3.25
CA LYS A 197 17.56 4.33 -4.33
C LYS A 197 16.38 4.46 -5.28
N THR A 198 16.61 4.15 -6.54
CA THR A 198 15.61 4.18 -7.61
C THR A 198 15.33 2.76 -8.12
N TYR A 199 14.34 2.63 -9.00
CA TYR A 199 14.10 1.43 -9.78
C TYR A 199 15.41 0.92 -10.40
N PRO A 200 15.68 -0.40 -10.39
CA PRO A 200 14.83 -1.51 -9.94
C PRO A 200 15.04 -1.94 -8.47
N THR A 201 15.70 -1.13 -7.61
CA THR A 201 16.08 -1.55 -6.25
C THR A 201 14.89 -2.05 -5.43
N GLN A 202 13.78 -1.29 -5.44
CA GLN A 202 12.57 -1.62 -4.70
C GLN A 202 11.95 -2.94 -5.16
N VAL A 203 12.00 -3.24 -6.48
CA VAL A 203 11.52 -4.51 -7.03
C VAL A 203 12.33 -5.68 -6.48
N TYR A 204 13.66 -5.54 -6.43
CA TYR A 204 14.52 -6.57 -5.82
C TYR A 204 14.29 -6.74 -4.33
N GLU A 205 13.99 -5.66 -3.59
CA GLU A 205 13.59 -5.76 -2.18
C GLU A 205 12.23 -6.47 -2.05
N THR A 206 11.30 -6.23 -2.98
CA THR A 206 10.00 -6.92 -3.02
C THR A 206 10.16 -8.41 -3.28
N LEU A 207 11.00 -8.82 -4.23
CA LEU A 207 11.31 -10.23 -4.49
C LEU A 207 11.95 -10.93 -3.29
N ARG A 208 12.91 -10.27 -2.63
CA ARG A 208 13.57 -10.81 -1.43
C ARG A 208 12.62 -10.92 -0.24
N GLY A 209 11.78 -9.91 -0.02
CA GLY A 209 10.75 -9.95 1.01
C GLY A 209 9.72 -11.05 0.74
N TYR A 210 9.32 -11.26 -0.51
CA TYR A 210 8.44 -12.36 -0.88
C TYR A 210 9.05 -13.72 -0.59
N LYS A 211 10.32 -13.95 -0.98
CA LYS A 211 11.06 -15.17 -0.65
C LYS A 211 11.10 -15.42 0.86
N HIS A 212 11.42 -14.40 1.64
CA HIS A 212 11.43 -14.49 3.11
C HIS A 212 10.06 -14.85 3.69
N VAL A 213 8.98 -14.35 3.09
CA VAL A 213 7.61 -14.73 3.47
C VAL A 213 7.29 -16.18 3.11
N LEU A 214 7.69 -16.64 1.92
CA LEU A 214 7.53 -18.03 1.50
C LEU A 214 8.20 -19.00 2.48
N ASP A 215 9.44 -18.71 2.87
CA ASP A 215 10.19 -19.52 3.84
C ASP A 215 9.44 -19.64 5.17
N ARG A 216 8.72 -18.58 5.58
CA ARG A 216 7.93 -18.59 6.82
C ARG A 216 6.57 -19.26 6.69
N ALA A 217 5.92 -19.12 5.54
CA ALA A 217 4.58 -19.66 5.27
C ALA A 217 4.60 -21.17 5.00
N GLY A 218 5.68 -21.67 4.39
CA GLY A 218 5.86 -23.08 4.03
C GLY A 218 4.98 -23.57 2.86
N ASP A 219 3.92 -22.82 2.51
CA ASP A 219 3.06 -23.06 1.36
C ASP A 219 2.72 -21.72 0.68
N PRO A 220 3.10 -21.52 -0.59
CA PRO A 220 2.79 -20.29 -1.35
C PRO A 220 1.30 -19.98 -1.44
N ARG A 221 0.44 -21.01 -1.41
CA ARG A 221 -1.03 -20.85 -1.47
C ARG A 221 -1.60 -20.17 -0.23
N LYS A 222 -0.86 -20.15 0.87
CA LYS A 222 -1.20 -19.42 2.10
C LYS A 222 -0.72 -17.96 2.08
N VAL A 223 0.00 -17.55 1.05
CA VAL A 223 0.52 -16.19 0.95
C VAL A 223 -0.45 -15.33 0.15
N VAL A 224 -0.85 -14.22 0.76
CA VAL A 224 -1.57 -13.12 0.11
C VAL A 224 -0.57 -12.01 -0.13
N VAL A 225 -0.30 -11.67 -1.39
CA VAL A 225 0.46 -10.44 -1.70
C VAL A 225 -0.50 -9.27 -1.71
N ALA A 226 -0.13 -8.18 -1.06
CA ALA A 226 -1.01 -7.03 -0.92
C ALA A 226 -0.23 -5.71 -0.96
N GLY A 227 -0.86 -4.65 -1.45
CA GLY A 227 -0.26 -3.34 -1.42
C GLY A 227 -1.21 -2.23 -1.84
N ASP A 228 -0.91 -1.02 -1.39
CA ASP A 228 -1.68 0.16 -1.75
C ASP A 228 -0.88 1.16 -2.60
N SER A 229 -1.55 1.86 -3.53
CA SER A 229 -0.90 2.93 -4.31
C SER A 229 0.38 2.44 -5.02
N ALA A 230 1.51 3.09 -4.78
CA ALA A 230 2.85 2.68 -5.22
C ALA A 230 3.27 1.27 -4.76
N GLY A 231 2.82 0.84 -3.58
CA GLY A 231 3.00 -0.54 -3.12
C GLY A 231 2.23 -1.53 -3.98
N GLY A 232 1.05 -1.15 -4.48
CA GLY A 232 0.32 -1.92 -5.49
C GLY A 232 1.11 -2.08 -6.80
N THR A 233 1.87 -1.05 -7.22
CA THR A 233 2.81 -1.15 -8.35
C THR A 233 3.88 -2.20 -8.10
N LEU A 234 4.49 -2.22 -6.91
CA LEU A 234 5.52 -3.19 -6.54
C LEU A 234 4.97 -4.63 -6.54
N ILE A 235 3.74 -4.83 -6.04
CA ILE A 235 3.10 -6.15 -6.02
C ILE A 235 2.74 -6.63 -7.42
N LEU A 236 2.22 -5.76 -8.27
CA LEU A 236 1.96 -6.09 -9.68
C LEU A 236 3.26 -6.42 -10.43
N THR A 237 4.33 -5.66 -10.17
CA THR A 237 5.65 -5.92 -10.76
C THR A 237 6.24 -7.24 -10.26
N LEU A 238 6.12 -7.53 -8.96
CA LEU A 238 6.50 -8.83 -8.37
C LEU A 238 5.84 -9.99 -9.13
N LEU A 239 4.53 -9.92 -9.37
CA LEU A 239 3.80 -10.97 -10.08
C LEU A 239 4.31 -11.16 -11.51
N LEU A 240 4.53 -10.07 -12.25
CA LEU A 240 5.09 -10.13 -13.61
C LEU A 240 6.50 -10.75 -13.62
N GLU A 241 7.35 -10.39 -12.68
CA GLU A 241 8.69 -10.98 -12.54
C GLU A 241 8.62 -12.48 -12.22
N LEU A 242 7.74 -12.91 -11.31
CA LEU A 242 7.53 -14.33 -11.00
C LEU A 242 7.03 -15.10 -12.25
N GLY A 243 6.09 -14.52 -13.01
CA GLY A 243 5.61 -15.09 -14.27
C GLY A 243 6.72 -15.26 -15.30
N HIS A 244 7.53 -14.22 -15.52
CA HIS A 244 8.70 -14.30 -16.42
C HIS A 244 9.71 -15.36 -15.98
N MET A 245 9.97 -15.49 -14.67
CA MET A 245 10.88 -16.51 -14.13
C MET A 245 10.34 -17.93 -14.36
N ASN A 246 9.03 -18.13 -14.26
CA ASN A 246 8.39 -19.42 -14.53
C ASN A 246 8.44 -19.78 -16.02
N GLU A 247 8.16 -18.82 -16.91
CA GLU A 247 8.25 -19.02 -18.37
C GLU A 247 9.69 -19.36 -18.81
N ALA A 248 10.67 -18.59 -18.34
CA ALA A 248 12.09 -18.80 -18.68
C ALA A 248 12.58 -20.19 -18.24
N ARG A 249 12.09 -20.70 -17.11
CA ARG A 249 12.39 -22.06 -16.64
C ARG A 249 11.72 -23.13 -17.48
N ALA A 250 10.43 -22.98 -17.77
CA ALA A 250 9.70 -23.92 -18.63
C ALA A 250 10.33 -24.03 -20.03
N PHE A 251 10.89 -22.93 -20.56
CA PHE A 251 11.65 -22.95 -21.80
C PHE A 251 12.95 -23.74 -21.66
N LYS A 252 13.71 -23.53 -20.58
CA LYS A 252 14.98 -24.24 -20.31
C LYS A 252 14.78 -25.74 -20.11
N GLU A 253 13.74 -26.14 -19.38
CA GLU A 253 13.40 -27.55 -19.16
C GLU A 253 13.04 -28.25 -20.47
N ARG A 254 12.26 -27.61 -21.35
CA ARG A 254 11.96 -28.16 -22.70
C ARG A 254 13.18 -28.28 -23.59
N SER A 255 14.19 -27.42 -23.43
CA SER A 255 15.46 -27.56 -24.15
C SER A 255 16.36 -28.66 -23.57
N ASP A 256 16.36 -28.84 -22.25
CA ASP A 256 17.20 -29.81 -21.54
C ASP A 256 16.62 -31.24 -21.57
N ASP A 257 15.30 -31.42 -21.67
CA ASP A 257 14.63 -32.74 -21.86
C ASP A 257 14.98 -33.44 -23.19
N SER A 258 15.72 -32.76 -24.08
CA SER A 258 16.38 -33.40 -25.22
C SER A 258 17.66 -34.19 -24.84
N ALA A 259 18.08 -34.15 -23.57
CA ALA A 259 19.24 -34.85 -23.03
C ALA A 259 18.98 -35.48 -21.64
N VAL A 260 18.62 -36.78 -21.64
CA VAL A 260 18.78 -37.79 -20.55
C VAL A 260 17.72 -37.84 -19.42
N SER A 261 17.33 -39.08 -19.07
CA SER A 261 16.35 -39.45 -18.03
C SER A 261 16.79 -39.10 -16.60
N GLU A 262 15.90 -38.49 -15.81
CA GLU A 262 16.21 -38.05 -14.44
C GLU A 262 15.41 -38.79 -13.35
N GLY A 263 16.09 -39.06 -12.22
CA GLY A 263 15.55 -39.74 -11.03
C GLY A 263 15.02 -38.80 -9.93
N GLU A 264 14.35 -39.37 -8.93
CA GLU A 264 13.55 -38.72 -7.87
C GLU A 264 14.25 -37.60 -7.07
N SER A 265 15.60 -37.58 -7.03
CA SER A 265 16.38 -36.54 -6.35
C SER A 265 16.31 -35.17 -7.05
N GLN A 266 16.17 -35.16 -8.39
CA GLN A 266 16.05 -33.92 -9.18
C GLN A 266 14.64 -33.33 -9.03
N GLU A 267 13.60 -34.15 -8.95
CA GLU A 267 12.21 -33.75 -8.71
C GLU A 267 12.02 -32.95 -7.40
N GLN A 268 12.74 -33.36 -6.33
CA GLN A 268 12.71 -32.65 -5.05
C GLN A 268 13.49 -31.32 -5.08
N LEU A 269 14.59 -31.26 -5.84
CA LEU A 269 15.33 -30.01 -6.11
C LEU A 269 14.53 -29.06 -7.03
N ARG A 270 13.76 -29.61 -7.99
CA ARG A 270 12.83 -28.89 -8.87
C ARG A 270 11.72 -28.20 -8.06
N LYS A 271 11.04 -28.94 -7.16
CA LYS A 271 10.04 -28.36 -6.23
C LYS A 271 10.61 -27.31 -5.28
N ALA A 272 11.88 -27.45 -4.88
CA ALA A 272 12.56 -26.47 -4.02
C ALA A 272 13.06 -25.22 -4.77
N SER A 273 13.06 -25.24 -6.11
CA SER A 273 13.56 -24.16 -6.97
C SER A 273 12.46 -23.40 -7.73
N GLU A 274 11.18 -23.70 -7.48
CA GLU A 274 10.06 -22.92 -8.01
C GLU A 274 10.10 -21.48 -7.45
N SER A 275 9.62 -20.51 -8.23
CA SER A 275 9.36 -19.15 -7.77
C SER A 275 7.84 -19.07 -7.67
N PRO A 276 7.26 -19.75 -6.67
CA PRO A 276 5.86 -20.08 -6.70
C PRO A 276 5.04 -18.80 -6.61
N LEU A 277 3.90 -18.79 -7.30
CA LEU A 277 2.97 -17.68 -7.22
C LEU A 277 2.27 -17.70 -5.85
N PRO A 278 1.96 -16.51 -5.29
CA PRO A 278 1.18 -16.43 -4.05
C PRO A 278 -0.24 -16.92 -4.30
N GLY A 279 -0.96 -17.33 -3.27
CA GLY A 279 -2.35 -17.78 -3.39
C GLY A 279 -3.28 -16.71 -3.95
N LEU A 280 -3.21 -15.48 -3.42
CA LEU A 280 -4.11 -14.37 -3.76
C LEU A 280 -3.34 -13.04 -3.87
N CYS A 281 -3.78 -12.13 -4.75
CA CYS A 281 -3.33 -10.74 -4.78
C CYS A 281 -4.43 -9.77 -4.34
N VAL A 282 -4.14 -8.90 -3.37
CA VAL A 282 -5.07 -7.90 -2.84
C VAL A 282 -4.52 -6.49 -3.06
N LEU A 283 -5.15 -5.73 -3.95
CA LEU A 283 -4.72 -4.38 -4.32
C LEU A 283 -5.67 -3.33 -3.75
N ILE A 284 -5.10 -2.28 -3.16
CA ILE A 284 -5.84 -1.12 -2.66
C ILE A 284 -5.42 0.10 -3.48
N SER A 285 -6.30 0.60 -4.34
CA SER A 285 -6.03 1.79 -5.14
C SER A 285 -4.67 1.73 -5.88
N PRO A 286 -4.36 0.64 -6.62
CA PRO A 286 -3.01 0.44 -7.15
C PRO A 286 -2.66 1.51 -8.18
N TRP A 287 -1.45 2.06 -8.08
CA TRP A 287 -0.89 2.95 -9.10
C TRP A 287 -0.35 2.11 -10.27
N SER A 288 -1.27 1.59 -11.09
CA SER A 288 -0.95 0.59 -12.11
C SER A 288 -0.11 1.16 -13.27
N LYS A 289 -0.40 2.38 -13.73
CA LYS A 289 0.40 3.10 -14.72
C LYS A 289 1.09 4.29 -14.08
N LEU A 290 2.42 4.35 -14.12
CA LEU A 290 3.18 5.42 -13.49
C LEU A 290 2.85 6.79 -14.12
N ILE A 291 2.82 6.85 -15.45
CA ILE A 291 2.40 8.04 -16.19
C ILE A 291 1.30 7.64 -17.18
N SER A 292 0.20 8.38 -17.15
CA SER A 292 -0.99 8.12 -17.97
C SER A 292 -1.72 9.42 -18.25
N ASN A 293 -2.13 9.63 -19.50
CA ASN A 293 -2.95 10.78 -19.90
C ASN A 293 -4.37 10.76 -19.31
N ARG A 294 -4.76 9.66 -18.66
CA ARG A 294 -6.05 9.51 -17.97
C ARG A 294 -6.01 9.88 -16.50
N HIS A 295 -4.84 10.18 -15.95
CA HIS A 295 -4.74 10.73 -14.60
C HIS A 295 -5.33 12.14 -14.60
N GLU A 296 -6.45 12.32 -13.91
CA GLU A 296 -7.15 13.60 -13.81
C GLU A 296 -7.40 13.94 -12.34
N ASN A 297 -7.06 15.16 -11.95
CA ASN A 297 -7.34 15.65 -10.60
C ASN A 297 -8.84 15.81 -10.41
N SER A 298 -9.37 15.32 -9.29
CA SER A 298 -10.77 15.52 -8.90
C SER A 298 -10.87 16.48 -7.70
N ALA A 299 -12.06 17.07 -7.52
CA ALA A 299 -12.34 17.90 -6.34
C ALA A 299 -12.48 17.08 -5.04
N SER A 300 -12.59 15.76 -5.15
CA SER A 300 -12.76 14.81 -4.04
C SER A 300 -11.43 14.24 -3.56
N ASP A 301 -10.55 13.81 -4.47
CA ASP A 301 -9.32 13.08 -4.14
C ASP A 301 -8.22 14.00 -3.58
N PHE A 302 -7.28 13.45 -2.84
CA PHE A 302 -6.13 14.20 -2.30
C PHE A 302 -4.86 14.06 -3.16
N LEU A 303 -4.86 13.16 -4.14
CA LEU A 303 -3.77 13.02 -5.08
C LEU A 303 -3.71 14.19 -6.06
N ASP A 304 -2.49 14.47 -6.53
CA ASP A 304 -2.22 15.46 -7.57
C ASP A 304 -1.40 14.82 -8.69
N ARG A 305 -1.93 14.87 -9.92
CA ARG A 305 -1.35 14.28 -11.12
C ARG A 305 0.10 14.71 -11.35
N ASP A 306 0.37 16.01 -11.30
CA ASP A 306 1.68 16.55 -11.66
C ASP A 306 2.73 16.17 -10.60
N THR A 307 2.32 16.08 -9.34
CA THR A 307 3.13 15.53 -8.26
C THR A 307 3.40 14.04 -8.45
N LEU A 308 2.39 13.25 -8.80
CA LEU A 308 2.54 11.82 -9.06
C LEU A 308 3.50 11.57 -10.23
N TRP A 309 3.38 12.30 -11.34
CA TRP A 309 4.29 12.14 -12.46
C TRP A 309 5.73 12.49 -12.09
N ARG A 310 5.95 13.50 -11.23
CA ARG A 310 7.29 13.78 -10.67
C ARG A 310 7.83 12.61 -9.85
N TYR A 311 7.00 11.99 -9.01
CA TYR A 311 7.39 10.79 -8.25
C TYR A 311 7.70 9.60 -9.16
N ALA A 312 6.92 9.39 -10.23
CA ALA A 312 7.18 8.35 -11.22
C ALA A 312 8.54 8.53 -11.88
N LEU A 313 8.87 9.77 -12.30
CA LEU A 313 10.15 10.08 -12.91
C LEU A 313 11.32 9.96 -11.94
N GLN A 314 11.13 10.31 -10.67
CA GLN A 314 12.15 10.10 -9.62
C GLN A 314 12.38 8.60 -9.35
N TYR A 315 11.33 7.79 -9.44
CA TYR A 315 11.39 6.34 -9.22
C TYR A 315 12.01 5.59 -10.39
N ALA A 316 11.49 5.78 -11.60
CA ALA A 316 11.80 4.93 -12.76
C ALA A 316 12.66 5.63 -13.83
N GLY A 317 12.85 6.95 -13.71
CA GLY A 317 13.43 7.76 -14.78
C GLY A 317 12.53 7.83 -16.01
N THR A 318 12.93 8.62 -17.01
CA THR A 318 12.18 8.77 -18.26
C THR A 318 12.15 7.48 -19.09
N SER A 319 13.18 6.64 -18.97
CA SER A 319 13.31 5.41 -19.76
C SER A 319 12.32 4.31 -19.35
N HIS A 320 12.02 4.17 -18.05
CA HIS A 320 11.20 3.06 -17.55
C HIS A 320 9.82 3.51 -17.06
N ALA A 321 9.57 4.81 -16.84
CA ALA A 321 8.26 5.27 -16.34
C ALA A 321 7.08 4.95 -17.28
N TYR A 322 7.36 4.68 -18.56
CA TYR A 322 6.37 4.28 -19.57
C TYR A 322 6.44 2.80 -19.92
N ASP A 323 7.43 2.06 -19.40
CA ASP A 323 7.64 0.66 -19.72
C ASP A 323 6.92 -0.25 -18.73
N LYS A 324 6.46 -1.42 -19.20
CA LYS A 324 5.76 -2.41 -18.37
C LYS A 324 6.61 -2.93 -17.20
N SER A 325 7.94 -2.81 -17.26
CA SER A 325 8.86 -3.28 -16.22
C SER A 325 8.78 -2.48 -14.91
N ALA A 326 8.48 -1.18 -14.99
CA ALA A 326 8.29 -0.32 -13.81
C ALA A 326 6.83 0.19 -13.69
N SER A 327 6.07 0.13 -14.78
CA SER A 327 4.68 0.56 -14.89
C SER A 327 3.80 -0.63 -15.34
N PRO A 328 3.54 -1.61 -14.47
CA PRO A 328 2.96 -2.92 -14.83
C PRO A 328 1.59 -2.85 -15.49
N GLY A 329 0.80 -1.80 -15.27
CA GLY A 329 -0.46 -1.53 -15.97
C GLY A 329 -0.32 -1.23 -17.47
N GLN A 330 0.91 -1.08 -17.98
CA GLN A 330 1.20 -1.02 -19.41
C GLN A 330 1.22 -2.42 -20.05
N CYS A 331 1.33 -3.48 -19.25
CA CYS A 331 1.22 -4.85 -19.76
C CYS A 331 -0.25 -5.16 -20.09
N VAL A 332 -0.58 -5.15 -21.38
CA VAL A 332 -1.91 -5.52 -21.90
C VAL A 332 -1.99 -6.95 -22.42
N ASP A 333 -0.87 -7.69 -22.37
CA ASP A 333 -0.80 -9.07 -22.80
C ASP A 333 -1.36 -10.01 -21.73
N HIS A 334 -2.57 -10.50 -21.97
CA HIS A 334 -3.24 -11.47 -21.10
C HIS A 334 -2.48 -12.79 -20.94
N ARG A 335 -1.58 -13.17 -21.87
CA ARG A 335 -0.77 -14.39 -21.72
C ARG A 335 0.30 -14.22 -20.66
N VAL A 336 0.97 -13.07 -20.67
CA VAL A 336 1.92 -12.69 -19.62
C VAL A 336 1.21 -12.63 -18.27
N TRP A 337 0.01 -12.05 -18.22
CA TRP A 337 -0.76 -12.07 -16.98
C TRP A 337 -1.23 -13.46 -16.57
N ALA A 338 -1.50 -14.39 -17.49
CA ALA A 338 -1.86 -15.77 -17.13
C ALA A 338 -0.71 -16.47 -16.37
N GLU A 339 0.53 -16.30 -16.82
CA GLU A 339 1.71 -16.86 -16.14
C GLU A 339 2.04 -16.16 -14.81
N ALA A 340 1.63 -14.91 -14.66
CA ALA A 340 1.86 -14.09 -13.46
C ALA A 340 0.72 -14.15 -12.42
N SER A 341 -0.44 -14.71 -12.77
CA SER A 341 -1.64 -14.59 -11.93
C SER A 341 -1.67 -15.58 -10.77
N PRO A 342 -1.97 -15.13 -9.55
CA PRO A 342 -2.24 -16.03 -8.42
C PRO A 342 -3.35 -17.03 -8.75
N PRO A 343 -3.28 -18.29 -8.29
CA PRO A 343 -4.30 -19.30 -8.57
C PRO A 343 -5.66 -18.98 -7.94
N CYS A 344 -5.72 -18.23 -6.83
CA CYS A 344 -6.98 -17.74 -6.26
C CYS A 344 -7.35 -16.33 -6.76
N GLY A 345 -6.60 -15.79 -7.72
CA GLY A 345 -6.92 -14.57 -8.44
C GLY A 345 -6.58 -13.26 -7.72
N PHE A 346 -7.38 -12.23 -8.03
CA PHE A 346 -7.18 -10.86 -7.57
C PHE A 346 -8.40 -10.31 -6.84
N PHE A 347 -8.16 -9.52 -5.80
CA PHE A 347 -9.15 -8.62 -5.21
C PHE A 347 -8.67 -7.17 -5.32
N VAL A 348 -9.46 -6.30 -5.96
CA VAL A 348 -9.08 -4.90 -6.20
C VAL A 348 -10.08 -3.94 -5.55
N ALA A 349 -9.68 -3.24 -4.50
CA ALA A 349 -10.47 -2.17 -3.88
C ALA A 349 -10.00 -0.80 -4.36
N TYR A 350 -10.90 0.07 -4.80
CA TYR A 350 -10.59 1.43 -5.22
C TYR A 350 -11.80 2.36 -5.04
N GLY A 351 -11.58 3.66 -5.05
CA GLY A 351 -12.57 4.72 -5.03
C GLY A 351 -12.89 5.22 -6.43
N SER A 352 -14.14 5.61 -6.64
CA SER A 352 -14.63 6.14 -7.93
C SER A 352 -14.04 7.51 -8.28
N GLU A 353 -13.65 8.30 -7.28
CA GLU A 353 -13.17 9.68 -7.45
C GLU A 353 -11.64 9.79 -7.57
N GLU A 354 -10.93 8.66 -7.52
CA GLU A 354 -9.48 8.62 -7.53
C GLU A 354 -8.87 9.02 -8.87
N VAL A 355 -7.71 9.67 -8.81
CA VAL A 355 -6.85 9.92 -9.98
C VAL A 355 -6.54 8.62 -10.75
N PHE A 356 -6.41 7.49 -10.04
CA PHE A 356 -6.08 6.18 -10.63
C PHE A 356 -7.29 5.37 -11.10
N ALA A 357 -8.53 5.77 -10.77
CA ALA A 357 -9.72 4.97 -11.07
C ALA A 357 -9.84 4.56 -12.55
N PRO A 358 -9.54 5.42 -13.54
CA PRO A 358 -9.56 5.05 -14.95
C PRO A 358 -8.59 3.90 -15.29
N ASP A 359 -7.35 3.96 -14.80
CA ASP A 359 -6.32 2.96 -15.10
C ASP A 359 -6.48 1.68 -14.28
N ILE A 360 -7.08 1.76 -13.09
CA ILE A 360 -7.49 0.57 -12.31
C ILE A 360 -8.57 -0.20 -13.07
N LYS A 361 -9.57 0.50 -13.64
CA LYS A 361 -10.62 -0.12 -14.47
C LYS A 361 -10.04 -0.80 -15.71
N ASP A 362 -9.04 -0.20 -16.35
CA ASP A 362 -8.36 -0.81 -17.50
C ASP A 362 -7.55 -2.04 -17.10
N LEU A 363 -6.80 -1.97 -15.99
CA LEU A 363 -6.08 -3.13 -15.44
C LEU A 363 -7.02 -4.30 -15.18
N ILE A 364 -8.16 -4.05 -14.51
CA ILE A 364 -9.17 -5.10 -14.23
C ILE A 364 -9.64 -5.75 -15.55
N LYS A 365 -9.92 -4.98 -16.59
CA LYS A 365 -10.34 -5.51 -17.91
C LYS A 365 -9.27 -6.40 -18.58
N VAL A 366 -7.99 -6.17 -18.29
CA VAL A 366 -6.90 -7.03 -18.75
C VAL A 366 -6.84 -8.30 -17.91
N LEU A 367 -6.82 -8.18 -16.58
CA LEU A 367 -6.68 -9.30 -15.65
C LEU A 367 -7.81 -10.32 -15.74
N VAL A 368 -9.07 -9.89 -15.97
CA VAL A 368 -10.22 -10.81 -16.12
C VAL A 368 -10.10 -11.76 -17.31
N LYS A 369 -9.19 -11.47 -18.27
CA LYS A 369 -8.94 -12.36 -19.40
C LYS A 369 -8.02 -13.53 -19.05
N SER A 370 -7.32 -13.46 -17.92
CA SER A 370 -6.30 -14.43 -17.52
C SER A 370 -6.51 -15.03 -16.13
N SER A 371 -7.35 -14.41 -15.29
CA SER A 371 -7.55 -14.82 -13.90
C SER A 371 -8.93 -14.41 -13.37
N GLU A 372 -9.36 -15.03 -12.27
CA GLU A 372 -10.48 -14.52 -11.48
C GLU A 372 -10.10 -13.15 -10.88
N VAL A 373 -11.02 -12.19 -10.98
CA VAL A 373 -10.86 -10.83 -10.42
C VAL A 373 -12.16 -10.41 -9.78
N GLU A 374 -12.12 -10.21 -8.46
CA GLU A 374 -13.17 -9.52 -7.73
C GLU A 374 -12.74 -8.05 -7.52
N SER A 375 -13.67 -7.11 -7.65
CA SER A 375 -13.35 -5.69 -7.43
C SER A 375 -14.43 -4.98 -6.64
N ARG A 376 -13.99 -3.99 -5.85
CA ARG A 376 -14.85 -3.12 -5.04
C ARG A 376 -14.53 -1.66 -5.35
N CYS A 377 -15.39 -1.05 -6.16
CA CYS A 377 -15.41 0.40 -6.36
C CYS A 377 -16.25 1.06 -5.25
N GLU A 378 -15.67 1.95 -4.47
CA GLU A 378 -16.38 2.75 -3.48
C GLU A 378 -16.89 4.05 -4.11
N GLU A 379 -18.21 4.21 -4.12
CA GLU A 379 -18.88 5.39 -4.70
C GLU A 379 -18.61 6.65 -3.86
N GLY A 380 -18.09 7.71 -4.49
CA GLY A 380 -17.56 8.89 -3.80
C GLY A 380 -16.26 8.63 -3.01
N GLY A 381 -15.67 7.43 -3.14
CA GLY A 381 -14.44 7.05 -2.45
C GLY A 381 -13.21 7.70 -3.11
N ILE A 382 -12.25 8.08 -2.27
CA ILE A 382 -10.99 8.72 -2.64
C ILE A 382 -9.81 7.73 -2.55
N HIS A 383 -8.60 8.21 -2.80
CA HIS A 383 -7.43 7.35 -2.84
C HIS A 383 -7.17 6.61 -1.53
N ALA A 384 -6.89 5.30 -1.65
CA ALA A 384 -6.66 4.39 -0.54
C ALA A 384 -7.76 4.48 0.55
N TRP A 385 -9.03 4.60 0.14
CA TRP A 385 -10.16 4.75 1.05
C TRP A 385 -10.19 3.74 2.22
N PRO A 386 -9.78 2.46 2.10
CA PRO A 386 -9.75 1.54 3.25
C PRO A 386 -8.78 1.99 4.35
N VAL A 387 -7.66 2.61 3.97
CA VAL A 387 -6.66 3.14 4.89
C VAL A 387 -7.16 4.45 5.47
N VAL A 388 -7.67 5.34 4.63
CA VAL A 388 -8.18 6.66 5.04
C VAL A 388 -9.35 6.53 6.03
N ASP A 389 -10.34 5.71 5.69
CA ASP A 389 -11.52 5.51 6.52
C ASP A 389 -11.13 4.96 7.90
N LEU A 390 -10.14 4.06 7.97
CA LEU A 390 -9.66 3.50 9.25
C LEU A 390 -9.24 4.60 10.23
N PHE A 391 -8.53 5.62 9.75
CA PHE A 391 -8.03 6.69 10.60
C PHE A 391 -9.06 7.79 10.84
N LEU A 392 -9.81 8.18 9.81
CA LEU A 392 -10.62 9.40 9.84
C LEU A 392 -12.09 9.20 10.18
N SER A 393 -12.68 8.07 9.79
CA SER A 393 -14.13 7.90 9.93
C SER A 393 -14.55 7.80 11.39
N GLY A 394 -15.42 8.72 11.84
CA GLY A 394 -15.97 8.72 13.19
C GLY A 394 -16.95 7.57 13.47
N ASN A 395 -17.51 6.97 12.42
CA ASN A 395 -18.40 5.81 12.53
C ASN A 395 -17.61 4.51 12.40
N GLU A 396 -17.72 3.60 13.37
CA GLU A 396 -16.98 2.33 13.38
C GLU A 396 -17.27 1.46 12.15
N ASN A 397 -18.52 1.38 11.72
CA ASN A 397 -18.89 0.56 10.57
C ASN A 397 -18.28 1.10 9.27
N LYS A 398 -18.30 2.42 9.06
CA LYS A 398 -17.63 3.06 7.91
C LYS A 398 -16.11 2.88 8.01
N ARG A 399 -15.54 3.11 9.19
CA ARG A 399 -14.11 2.99 9.47
C ARG A 399 -13.53 1.60 9.21
N LEU A 400 -14.24 0.55 9.64
CA LEU A 400 -13.81 -0.83 9.47
C LEU A 400 -14.31 -1.44 8.16
N LYS A 401 -15.11 -0.72 7.37
CA LYS A 401 -15.68 -1.23 6.11
C LYS A 401 -14.61 -1.76 5.19
N GLY A 402 -13.57 -0.95 4.93
CA GLY A 402 -12.46 -1.32 4.06
C GLY A 402 -11.75 -2.59 4.52
N LEU A 403 -11.30 -2.64 5.77
CA LEU A 403 -10.65 -3.83 6.31
C LEU A 403 -11.55 -5.07 6.34
N ARG A 404 -12.84 -4.92 6.70
CA ARG A 404 -13.80 -6.04 6.67
C ARG A 404 -14.00 -6.57 5.25
N THR A 405 -14.06 -5.68 4.26
CA THR A 405 -14.10 -6.06 2.85
C THR A 405 -12.84 -6.85 2.44
N LEU A 406 -11.65 -6.36 2.78
CA LEU A 406 -10.38 -7.04 2.47
C LEU A 406 -10.30 -8.42 3.16
N THR A 407 -10.63 -8.50 4.45
CA THR A 407 -10.66 -9.77 5.21
C THR A 407 -11.69 -10.74 4.65
N SER A 408 -12.88 -10.26 4.27
CA SER A 408 -13.92 -11.09 3.67
C SER A 408 -13.47 -11.67 2.32
N ALA A 409 -12.81 -10.86 1.49
CA ALA A 409 -12.24 -11.33 0.24
C ALA A 409 -11.18 -12.41 0.46
N ILE A 410 -10.28 -12.22 1.43
CA ILE A 410 -9.27 -13.23 1.79
C ILE A 410 -9.93 -14.54 2.24
N ARG A 411 -10.90 -14.49 3.17
CA ARG A 411 -11.61 -15.68 3.67
C ARG A 411 -12.37 -16.44 2.59
N LYS A 412 -12.89 -15.72 1.59
CA LYS A 412 -13.60 -16.33 0.46
C LYS A 412 -12.66 -17.18 -0.40
N HIS A 413 -11.42 -16.71 -0.61
CA HIS A 413 -10.47 -17.31 -1.55
C HIS A 413 -9.47 -18.28 -0.90
N ILE A 414 -9.12 -18.08 0.38
CA ILE A 414 -8.15 -18.90 1.13
C ILE A 414 -8.80 -19.35 2.44
N GLN A 415 -9.11 -20.64 2.58
CA GLN A 415 -9.85 -21.18 3.73
C GLN A 415 -8.99 -21.54 4.93
#